data_AF-A0A1Y1K7J1-F1
#
_entry.id   AF-A0A1Y1K7J1-F1
#
_cell.length_a   1.000
_cell.length_b   1.000
_cell.length_c   1.000
_cell.angle_alpha   90.00
_cell.angle_beta   90.00
_cell.angle_gamma   90.00
#
_symmetry.space_group_name_H-M   'P 1'
#
loop_
_entity.id
_entity.type
_entity.pdbx_description
1 polymer ?
#
loop_
_entity_poly.entity_id
_entity_poly.type
_entity_poly.pdbx_seq_one_letter_code
_entity_poly.pdbx_strand_id
1 'polypeptide(L)'
;LQDRETAYYRKEIGYKIPLPDGDEETLSDREAERALDQQEIDNATPLTEEEKKEKEELSTRGFGNWSRRDFQQFVNGSGKYGRHDYEGISNEIDSKTPAEIKAYAKVFWQRYTEIADYTKSIKVIEDGEERTRKI
;
A
#
# COMPACT_ATOMS: atom_id res chain seq x y z
N LEU A 1 -12.88 3.67 6.66
CA LEU A 1 -13.54 2.38 6.97
C LEU A 1 -12.58 1.42 7.69
N GLN A 2 -11.42 1.10 7.09
CA GLN A 2 -10.41 0.22 7.70
C GLN A 2 -9.92 0.67 9.09
N ASP A 3 -9.65 1.97 9.27
CA ASP A 3 -9.17 2.49 10.56
C ASP A 3 -10.23 2.39 11.66
N ARG A 4 -11.52 2.59 11.31
CA ARG A 4 -12.65 2.45 12.24
C ARG A 4 -12.83 1.00 12.71
N GLU A 5 -12.70 0.01 11.82
CA GLU A 5 -12.71 -1.40 12.23
C GLU A 5 -11.50 -1.73 13.10
N THR A 6 -10.33 -1.19 12.78
CA THR A 6 -9.12 -1.41 13.59
C THR A 6 -9.30 -0.84 15.00
N ALA A 7 -9.86 0.38 15.12
CA ALA A 7 -10.18 0.99 16.40
C ALA A 7 -11.24 0.18 17.17
N TYR A 8 -12.28 -0.29 16.49
CA TYR A 8 -13.32 -1.11 17.11
C TYR A 8 -12.79 -2.48 17.57
N TYR A 9 -11.98 -3.16 16.76
CA TYR A 9 -11.34 -4.40 17.15
C TYR A 9 -10.42 -4.21 18.37
N ARG A 10 -9.63 -3.12 18.40
CA ARG A 10 -8.81 -2.75 19.57
C ARG A 10 -9.67 -2.56 20.81
N LYS A 11 -10.84 -1.94 20.69
CA LYS A 11 -11.82 -1.80 21.78
C LYS A 11 -12.33 -3.16 22.26
N GLU A 12 -12.69 -4.06 21.35
CA GLU A 12 -13.19 -5.40 21.68
C GLU A 12 -12.16 -6.25 22.44
N ILE A 13 -10.88 -6.17 22.07
CA ILE A 13 -9.80 -6.89 22.77
C ILE A 13 -9.26 -6.14 24.00
N GLY A 14 -9.83 -4.98 24.34
CA GLY A 14 -9.38 -4.16 25.46
C GLY A 14 -7.97 -3.59 25.32
N TYR A 15 -7.50 -3.36 24.09
CA TYR A 15 -6.17 -2.82 23.80
C TYR A 15 -6.00 -1.43 24.42
N LYS A 16 -4.88 -1.23 25.12
CA LYS A 16 -4.49 0.04 25.72
C LYS A 16 -3.24 0.58 25.05
N ILE A 17 -3.30 1.84 24.66
CA ILE A 17 -2.19 2.50 23.98
C ILE A 17 -1.03 2.66 24.97
N PRO A 18 0.17 2.15 24.63
CA PRO A 18 1.35 2.38 25.45
C PRO A 18 1.79 3.83 25.33
N LEU A 19 2.37 4.38 26.39
CA LEU A 19 3.01 5.69 26.32
C LEU A 19 4.26 5.58 25.44
N PRO A 20 4.42 6.39 24.38
CA PRO A 20 5.63 6.40 23.57
C PRO A 20 6.86 6.78 24.40
N ASP A 21 8.03 6.22 24.10
CA ASP A 21 9.29 6.64 24.72
C ASP A 21 9.65 8.09 24.33
N GLY A 22 10.32 8.82 25.23
CA GLY A 22 10.74 10.21 24.98
C GLY A 22 11.25 10.92 26.22
N ASP A 23 11.75 12.14 26.02
CA ASP A 23 12.33 12.97 27.10
C ASP A 23 11.25 13.42 28.10
N GLU A 24 11.68 13.69 29.33
CA GLU A 24 10.78 14.11 30.43
C GLU A 24 10.08 15.44 30.11
N GLU A 25 10.74 16.36 29.40
CA GLU A 25 10.17 17.64 28.96
C GLU A 25 8.94 17.46 28.04
N THR A 26 8.87 16.35 27.30
CA THR A 26 7.75 16.02 26.38
C THR A 26 6.70 15.11 27.01
N LEU A 27 6.87 14.73 28.28
CA LEU A 27 6.02 13.74 28.94
C LEU A 27 4.53 14.14 28.92
N SER A 28 4.24 15.40 29.28
CA SER A 28 2.87 15.92 29.31
C SER A 28 2.19 15.84 27.93
N ASP A 29 2.91 16.21 26.88
CA ASP A 29 2.37 16.19 25.51
C ASP A 29 2.13 14.74 25.05
N ARG A 30 3.08 13.84 25.31
CA ARG A 30 2.93 12.40 25.01
C ARG A 30 1.77 11.75 25.77
N GLU A 31 1.53 12.13 27.02
CA GLU A 31 0.39 11.65 27.80
C GLU A 31 -0.94 12.18 27.24
N ALA A 32 -0.98 13.44 26.82
CA ALA A 32 -2.15 14.04 26.19
C ALA A 32 -2.49 13.37 24.85
N GLU A 33 -1.49 13.17 23.97
CA GLU A 33 -1.66 12.47 22.70
C GLU A 33 -2.15 11.02 22.92
N ARG A 34 -1.51 10.29 23.84
CA ARG A 34 -1.93 8.93 24.22
C ARG A 34 -3.39 8.89 24.67
N ALA A 35 -3.83 9.87 25.47
CA ALA A 35 -5.20 9.94 25.96
C ALA A 35 -6.20 10.20 24.82
N LEU A 36 -5.85 11.06 23.87
CA LEU A 36 -6.65 11.32 22.66
C LEU A 36 -6.78 10.05 21.81
N ASP A 37 -5.67 9.38 21.51
CA ASP A 37 -5.69 8.15 20.72
C ASP A 37 -6.48 7.04 21.44
N GLN A 38 -6.38 6.95 22.77
CA GLN A 38 -7.15 5.98 23.55
C GLN A 38 -8.65 6.29 23.50
N GLN A 39 -9.00 7.57 23.50
CA GLN A 39 -10.39 8.03 23.38
C GLN A 39 -10.98 7.65 22.01
N GLU A 40 -10.19 7.64 20.93
CA GLU A 40 -10.66 7.13 19.63
C GLU A 40 -11.04 5.65 19.68
N ILE A 41 -10.21 4.83 20.34
CA ILE A 41 -10.50 3.40 20.55
C ILE A 41 -11.74 3.23 21.42
N ASP A 42 -11.79 3.90 22.57
CA ASP A 42 -12.87 3.75 23.54
C ASP A 42 -14.23 4.18 22.94
N ASN A 43 -14.24 5.18 22.05
CA ASN A 43 -15.44 5.64 21.34
C ASN A 43 -15.70 4.92 20.01
N ALA A 44 -14.85 3.98 19.60
CA ALA A 44 -15.04 3.25 18.37
C ALA A 44 -16.37 2.47 18.36
N THR A 45 -17.02 2.47 17.21
CA THR A 45 -18.28 1.78 16.94
C THR A 45 -18.12 0.83 15.75
N PRO A 46 -18.90 -0.25 15.69
CA PRO A 46 -18.87 -1.16 14.55
C PRO A 46 -19.31 -0.43 13.28
N LEU A 47 -18.83 -0.87 12.12
CA LEU A 47 -19.32 -0.38 10.84
C LEU A 47 -20.81 -0.75 10.66
N THR A 48 -21.57 0.15 10.06
CA THR A 48 -22.95 -0.13 9.64
C THR A 48 -22.98 -1.11 8.47
N GLU A 49 -24.13 -1.71 8.18
CA GLU A 49 -24.27 -2.60 7.03
C GLU A 49 -23.99 -1.89 5.70
N GLU A 50 -24.34 -0.60 5.59
CA GLU A 50 -24.02 0.23 4.42
C GLU A 50 -22.50 0.41 4.26
N GLU A 51 -21.81 0.69 5.36
CA GLU A 51 -20.36 0.88 5.38
C GLU A 51 -19.59 -0.42 5.08
N LYS A 52 -20.09 -1.57 5.56
CA LYS A 52 -19.54 -2.89 5.20
C LYS A 52 -19.67 -3.15 3.71
N LYS A 53 -20.84 -2.86 3.13
CA LYS A 53 -21.07 -3.01 1.70
C LYS A 53 -20.18 -2.08 0.88
N GLU A 54 -20.07 -0.81 1.28
CA GLU A 54 -19.16 0.15 0.63
C GLU A 54 -17.70 -0.35 0.67
N LYS A 55 -17.25 -0.89 1.82
CA LYS A 55 -15.91 -1.49 1.94
C LYS A 55 -15.72 -2.65 0.97
N GLU A 56 -16.68 -3.58 0.89
CA GLU A 56 -16.62 -4.70 -0.05
C GLU A 56 -16.53 -4.19 -1.49
N GLU A 57 -17.36 -3.22 -1.87
CA GLU A 57 -17.32 -2.61 -3.20
C GLU A 57 -15.96 -1.94 -3.48
N LEU A 58 -15.43 -1.14 -2.54
CA LEU A 58 -14.13 -0.48 -2.67
C LEU A 58 -12.98 -1.49 -2.79
N SER A 59 -13.05 -2.62 -2.08
CA SER A 59 -12.03 -3.66 -2.13
C SER A 59 -11.87 -4.27 -3.53
N THR A 60 -12.95 -4.30 -4.32
CA THR A 60 -12.90 -4.82 -5.71
C THR A 60 -12.30 -3.86 -6.72
N ARG A 61 -12.19 -2.56 -6.37
CA ARG A 61 -11.66 -1.52 -7.26
C ARG A 61 -10.13 -1.44 -7.28
N GLY A 62 -9.47 -2.15 -6.36
CA GLY A 62 -8.02 -2.24 -6.29
C GLY A 62 -7.44 -3.44 -7.04
N PHE A 63 -6.11 -3.53 -7.06
CA PHE A 63 -5.38 -4.68 -7.60
C PHE A 63 -5.22 -5.78 -6.53
N GLY A 64 -6.32 -6.29 -5.99
CA GLY A 64 -6.31 -7.25 -4.88
C GLY A 64 -5.62 -8.60 -5.19
N ASN A 65 -5.49 -8.95 -6.47
CA ASN A 65 -4.77 -10.13 -6.95
C ASN A 65 -3.27 -9.88 -7.23
N TRP A 66 -2.76 -8.67 -6.98
CA TRP A 66 -1.35 -8.33 -7.12
C TRP A 66 -0.63 -8.46 -5.78
N SER A 67 0.32 -9.40 -5.72
CA SER A 67 1.18 -9.58 -4.57
C SER A 67 2.37 -8.63 -4.59
N ARG A 68 3.07 -8.51 -3.44
CA ARG A 68 4.35 -7.80 -3.36
C ARG A 68 5.41 -8.39 -4.30
N ARG A 69 5.37 -9.71 -4.53
CA ARG A 69 6.26 -10.38 -5.48
C ARG A 69 5.96 -9.93 -6.90
N ASP A 70 4.68 -9.92 -7.29
CA ASP A 70 4.26 -9.48 -8.63
C ASP A 70 4.69 -8.03 -8.90
N PHE A 71 4.53 -7.15 -7.90
CA PHE A 71 5.01 -5.77 -7.98
C PHE A 71 6.52 -5.70 -8.22
N GLN A 72 7.32 -6.45 -7.46
CA GLN A 72 8.78 -6.44 -7.63
C GLN A 72 9.20 -6.99 -9.00
N GLN A 73 8.55 -8.05 -9.47
CA GLN A 73 8.79 -8.61 -10.81
C GLN A 73 8.35 -7.63 -11.90
N PHE A 74 7.25 -6.90 -11.72
CA PHE A 74 6.83 -5.83 -12.63
C PHE A 74 7.85 -4.70 -12.74
N VAL A 75 8.40 -4.22 -11.62
CA VAL A 75 9.44 -3.19 -11.60
C VAL A 75 10.70 -3.68 -12.33
N ASN A 76 11.16 -4.89 -12.01
CA ASN A 76 12.36 -5.46 -12.63
C ASN A 76 12.16 -5.75 -14.12
N GLY A 77 11.02 -6.33 -14.49
CA GLY A 77 10.65 -6.60 -15.87
C GLY A 77 10.52 -5.31 -16.69
N SER A 78 9.93 -4.27 -16.12
CA SER A 78 9.83 -2.96 -16.77
C SER A 78 11.20 -2.36 -17.06
N GLY A 79 12.19 -2.55 -16.16
CA GLY A 79 13.56 -2.14 -16.42
C GLY A 79 14.27 -3.01 -17.48
N LYS A 80 14.04 -4.33 -17.46
CA LYS A 80 14.73 -5.29 -18.36
C LYS A 80 14.25 -5.21 -19.81
N TYR A 81 12.93 -5.23 -20.03
CA TYR A 81 12.30 -5.27 -21.36
C TYR A 81 11.84 -3.90 -21.84
N GLY A 82 11.71 -2.93 -20.92
CA GLY A 82 11.13 -1.62 -21.16
C GLY A 82 9.68 -1.53 -20.71
N ARG A 83 9.30 -0.37 -20.16
CA ARG A 83 7.98 -0.13 -19.53
C ARG A 83 6.75 -0.28 -20.44
N HIS A 84 6.95 -0.47 -21.74
CA HIS A 84 5.88 -0.65 -22.72
C HIS A 84 5.84 -2.07 -23.32
N ASP A 85 6.83 -2.91 -23.02
CA ASP A 85 6.88 -4.31 -23.49
C ASP A 85 6.13 -5.23 -22.52
N TYR A 86 4.81 -5.19 -22.56
CA TYR A 86 3.96 -5.97 -21.64
C TYR A 86 4.09 -7.49 -21.84
N GLU A 87 4.38 -7.93 -23.05
CA GLU A 87 4.67 -9.35 -23.35
C GLU A 87 6.00 -9.75 -22.68
N GLY A 88 7.06 -8.96 -22.88
CA GLY A 88 8.35 -9.16 -22.21
C GLY A 88 8.23 -9.18 -20.69
N ILE A 89 7.52 -8.21 -20.11
CA ILE A 89 7.27 -8.15 -18.66
C ILE A 89 6.49 -9.37 -18.18
N SER A 90 5.53 -9.89 -18.95
CA SER A 90 4.76 -11.08 -18.56
C SER A 90 5.62 -12.33 -18.41
N ASN A 91 6.74 -12.42 -19.13
CA ASN A 91 7.68 -13.53 -18.98
C ASN A 91 8.42 -13.51 -17.62
N GLU A 92 8.43 -12.39 -16.90
CA GLU A 92 9.00 -12.29 -15.54
C GLU A 92 7.95 -12.45 -14.44
N ILE A 93 6.67 -12.27 -14.77
CA ILE A 93 5.56 -12.33 -13.82
C ILE A 93 4.72 -13.57 -14.14
N ASP A 94 5.10 -14.70 -13.55
CA ASP A 94 4.44 -16.00 -13.75
C ASP A 94 2.93 -15.98 -13.47
N SER A 95 2.45 -15.03 -12.67
CA SER A 95 1.08 -14.96 -12.16
C SER A 95 0.16 -14.00 -12.93
N LYS A 96 0.66 -13.28 -13.95
CA LYS A 96 -0.10 -12.23 -14.64
C LYS A 96 0.02 -12.32 -16.15
N THR A 97 -1.10 -12.10 -16.83
CA THR A 97 -1.14 -12.00 -18.29
C THR A 97 -0.66 -10.63 -18.78
N PRO A 98 -0.23 -10.49 -20.05
CA PRO A 98 0.10 -9.20 -20.65
C PRO A 98 -1.03 -8.15 -20.51
N ALA A 99 -2.29 -8.59 -20.59
CA ALA A 99 -3.46 -7.72 -20.42
C ALA A 99 -3.58 -7.16 -19.00
N GLU A 100 -3.39 -8.00 -17.98
CA GLU A 100 -3.38 -7.57 -16.57
C GLU A 100 -2.20 -6.63 -16.28
N ILE A 101 -1.03 -6.93 -16.83
CA ILE A 101 0.17 -6.09 -16.70
C ILE A 101 -0.08 -4.72 -17.32
N LYS A 102 -0.67 -4.66 -18.52
CA LYS A 102 -1.03 -3.39 -19.16
C LYS A 102 -2.03 -2.58 -18.33
N ALA A 103 -3.04 -3.23 -17.76
CA ALA A 103 -4.03 -2.59 -16.90
C ALA A 103 -3.37 -2.01 -15.63
N TYR A 104 -2.49 -2.78 -14.99
CA TYR A 104 -1.71 -2.34 -13.84
C TYR A 104 -0.76 -1.19 -14.18
N ALA A 105 0.02 -1.34 -15.25
CA ALA A 105 0.98 -0.34 -15.73
C ALA A 105 0.33 1.01 -15.97
N LYS A 106 -0.87 1.04 -16.57
CA LYS A 106 -1.62 2.28 -16.79
C LYS A 106 -1.85 3.05 -15.49
N VAL A 107 -2.28 2.38 -14.43
CA VAL A 107 -2.56 3.02 -13.13
C VAL A 107 -1.25 3.31 -12.39
N PHE A 108 -0.28 2.39 -12.44
CA PHE A 108 1.04 2.59 -11.86
C PHE A 108 1.66 3.90 -12.35
N TRP A 109 1.73 4.13 -13.67
CA TRP A 109 2.33 5.36 -14.20
C TRP A 109 1.54 6.64 -13.89
N GLN A 110 0.25 6.52 -13.54
CA GLN A 110 -0.56 7.66 -13.12
C GLN A 110 -0.38 8.00 -11.63
N ARG A 111 -0.11 7.00 -10.78
CA ARG A 111 -0.21 7.12 -9.31
C ARG A 111 0.98 6.55 -8.55
N TYR A 112 2.09 6.24 -9.22
CA TYR A 112 3.25 5.60 -8.58
C TYR A 112 3.82 6.40 -7.40
N THR A 113 3.62 7.72 -7.36
CA THR A 113 4.05 8.58 -6.25
C THR A 113 3.35 8.30 -4.93
N GLU A 114 2.21 7.61 -4.96
CA GLU A 114 1.48 7.18 -3.75
C GLU A 114 2.11 5.93 -3.11
N ILE A 115 3.03 5.26 -3.82
CA ILE A 115 3.73 4.07 -3.32
C ILE A 115 4.87 4.51 -2.40
N ALA A 116 4.95 3.91 -1.21
CA ALA A 116 6.09 4.11 -0.32
C ALA A 116 7.41 3.74 -1.03
N ASP A 117 8.44 4.58 -0.89
CA ASP A 117 9.73 4.40 -1.55
C ASP A 117 9.67 4.30 -3.10
N TYR A 118 8.68 4.93 -3.75
CA TYR A 118 8.52 4.86 -5.21
C TYR A 118 9.78 5.26 -5.98
N THR A 119 10.57 6.19 -5.45
CA THR A 119 11.82 6.68 -6.08
C THR A 119 12.81 5.57 -6.33
N LYS A 120 12.90 4.57 -5.44
CA LYS A 120 13.75 3.38 -5.63
C LYS A 120 13.24 2.54 -6.81
N SER A 121 11.93 2.33 -6.87
CA SER A 121 11.30 1.54 -7.94
C SER A 121 11.49 2.20 -9.31
N ILE A 122 11.27 3.51 -9.39
CA ILE A 122 11.48 4.29 -10.63
C ILE A 122 12.94 4.22 -11.07
N LYS A 123 13.89 4.42 -10.15
CA LYS A 123 15.31 4.33 -10.46
C LYS A 123 15.70 2.96 -11.03
N VAL A 124 15.18 1.86 -10.47
CA VAL A 124 15.43 0.51 -10.99
C VAL A 124 14.94 0.37 -12.44
N ILE A 125 13.77 0.93 -12.75
CA ILE A 125 13.20 0.90 -14.11
C ILE A 125 14.08 1.72 -15.06
N GLU A 126 14.40 2.97 -14.70
CA GLU A 126 15.17 3.88 -15.55
C GLU A 126 16.60 3.38 -15.80
N ASP A 127 17.31 2.94 -14.74
CA ASP A 127 18.65 2.38 -14.84
C ASP A 127 18.67 1.08 -15.68
N GLY A 128 17.59 0.29 -15.63
CA GLY A 128 17.42 -0.91 -16.44
C GLY A 128 17.19 -0.57 -17.91
N GLU A 129 16.26 0.34 -18.19
CA GLU A 129 15.94 0.77 -19.56
C GLU A 129 17.14 1.43 -20.24
N GLU A 130 17.92 2.22 -19.50
CA GLU A 130 19.14 2.83 -20.03
C GLU A 130 20.18 1.78 -20.42
N ARG A 131 20.33 0.72 -19.62
CA ARG A 131 21.22 -0.40 -19.94
C ARG A 131 20.76 -1.13 -21.20
N THR A 132 19.48 -1.46 -21.29
CA THR A 132 18.91 -2.16 -22.46
C THR A 132 19.01 -1.31 -23.73
N ARG A 133 18.87 0.03 -23.62
CA ARG A 133 19.02 0.94 -24.77
C ARG A 133 20.46 1.04 -25.30
N LYS A 134 21.46 0.78 -24.46
CA LYS A 134 22.89 0.86 -24.83
C LYS A 134 23.43 -0.44 -25.44
N ILE A 135 22.63 -1.49 -25.51
CA ILE A 135 22.93 -2.78 -26.16
C ILE A 135 22.38 -2.75 -27.58
#